data_AF-A0AAD9JMG3-F1
#
_entry.id   AF-A0AAD9JMG3-F1
#
_cell.length_a   1.000
_cell.length_b   1.000
_cell.length_c   1.000
_cell.angle_alpha   90.00
_cell.angle_beta   90.00
_cell.angle_gamma   90.00
#
_symmetry.space_group_name_H-M   'P 1'
#
loop_
_entity.id
_entity.type
_entity.pdbx_description
1 polymer ?
#
loop_
_entity_poly.entity_id
_entity_poly.type
_entity_poly.pdbx_seq_one_letter_code
_entity_poly.pdbx_strand_id
1 'polypeptide(L)'
;MPQGGKLRSDRIKNENRIPSDTDLSLYEGTYGNFAFGNITFYANRSHNLIMTYGDLGVWDIRPKIGLHRFDAVGTGHVWNWDFSSLNFQRSHDGATGPLNQVVVFGMEPSSPPVFRRNQKMFNIPPAPRDACAAVSYGAEVKVTSKTMWIVTVVSIVRAVRYLMF
;
A
#
# COMPACT_ATOMS: atom_id res chain seq x y z
N MET A 1 -10.88 -53.56 2.48
CA MET A 1 -11.54 -52.24 2.54
C MET A 1 -10.53 -51.21 3.06
N PRO A 2 -9.94 -50.33 2.24
CA PRO A 2 -8.99 -49.35 2.73
C PRO A 2 -9.70 -48.04 3.11
N GLN A 3 -9.56 -47.61 4.37
CA GLN A 3 -9.96 -46.30 4.85
C GLN A 3 -8.89 -45.27 4.45
N GLY A 4 -9.13 -44.50 3.38
CA GLY A 4 -8.14 -43.58 2.79
C GLY A 4 -8.64 -42.15 2.60
N GLY A 5 -9.35 -41.57 3.58
CA GLY A 5 -10.14 -40.34 3.33
C GLY A 5 -10.00 -39.15 4.27
N LYS A 6 -9.13 -39.17 5.30
CA LYS A 6 -9.19 -38.13 6.37
C LYS A 6 -7.94 -37.31 6.66
N LEU A 7 -6.85 -37.47 5.92
CA LEU A 7 -5.59 -36.71 6.16
C LEU A 7 -5.45 -35.41 5.33
N ARG A 8 -6.42 -35.08 4.47
CA ARG A 8 -6.31 -33.92 3.55
C ARG A 8 -6.88 -32.61 4.10
N SER A 9 -7.77 -32.65 5.09
CA SER A 9 -8.49 -31.46 5.54
C SER A 9 -7.71 -30.57 6.51
N ASP A 10 -6.76 -31.12 7.27
CA ASP A 10 -6.04 -30.35 8.30
C ASP A 10 -4.81 -29.60 7.77
N ARG A 11 -4.33 -29.96 6.56
CA ARG A 11 -3.19 -29.30 5.93
C ARG A 11 -3.50 -27.88 5.45
N ILE A 12 -4.73 -27.65 4.97
CA ILE A 12 -5.12 -26.39 4.31
C ILE A 12 -5.31 -25.24 5.32
N LYS A 13 -5.63 -25.52 6.59
CA LYS A 13 -5.86 -24.47 7.59
C LYS A 13 -4.59 -23.80 8.12
N ASN A 14 -3.41 -24.41 7.91
CA ASN A 14 -2.14 -23.89 8.43
C ASN A 14 -1.28 -23.17 7.38
N GLU A 15 -1.68 -23.11 6.11
CA GLU A 15 -0.87 -22.51 5.04
C GLU A 15 -0.76 -20.97 5.13
N ASN A 16 -1.57 -20.34 5.98
CA ASN A 16 -1.63 -18.88 6.10
C ASN A 16 -0.85 -18.32 7.31
N ARG A 17 -0.14 -19.14 8.07
CA ARG A 17 0.68 -18.66 9.21
C ARG A 17 2.14 -18.63 8.84
N ILE A 18 2.81 -17.53 9.20
CA ILE A 18 4.26 -17.43 9.08
C ILE A 18 4.88 -18.55 9.96
N PRO A 19 5.83 -19.35 9.44
CA PRO A 19 6.51 -20.38 10.22
C PRO A 19 7.08 -19.79 11.52
N SER A 20 6.87 -20.47 12.65
CA SER A 20 7.25 -19.95 13.98
C SER A 20 8.75 -19.80 14.20
N ASP A 21 9.56 -20.40 13.34
CA ASP A 21 11.02 -20.29 13.28
C ASP A 21 11.50 -19.11 12.43
N THR A 22 10.59 -18.39 11.75
CA THR A 22 10.92 -17.20 10.98
C THR A 22 11.23 -16.04 11.93
N ASP A 23 12.42 -15.48 11.82
CA ASP A 23 12.78 -14.25 12.53
C ASP A 23 12.00 -13.06 11.97
N LEU A 24 10.93 -12.67 12.65
CA LEU A 24 10.07 -11.56 12.25
C LEU A 24 10.78 -10.20 12.36
N SER A 25 11.79 -10.08 13.21
CA SER A 25 12.50 -8.81 13.44
C SER A 25 13.19 -8.28 12.16
N LEU A 26 13.46 -9.18 11.20
CA LEU A 26 13.97 -8.85 9.87
C LEU A 26 13.01 -7.99 9.04
N TYR A 27 11.71 -8.05 9.31
CA TYR A 27 10.67 -7.33 8.57
C TYR A 27 10.12 -6.14 9.36
N GLU A 28 10.26 -6.13 10.68
CA GLU A 28 9.76 -5.05 11.54
C GLU A 28 10.44 -3.72 11.27
N GLY A 29 9.67 -2.64 11.34
CA GLY A 29 10.15 -1.27 11.19
C GLY A 29 9.26 -0.41 10.29
N THR A 30 9.64 0.85 10.15
CA THR A 30 8.94 1.81 9.29
C THR A 30 9.65 1.95 7.96
N TYR A 31 8.87 1.83 6.88
CA TYR A 31 9.32 1.95 5.50
C TYR A 31 8.59 3.14 4.86
N GLY A 32 9.35 4.08 4.31
CA GLY A 32 8.81 5.27 3.70
C GLY A 32 8.93 5.26 2.19
N ASN A 33 7.97 5.90 1.53
CA ASN A 33 7.98 6.27 0.14
C ASN A 33 7.57 7.75 0.03
N PHE A 34 8.20 8.49 -0.87
CA PHE A 34 7.98 9.93 -0.99
C PHE A 34 6.57 10.32 -1.49
N ALA A 35 5.96 9.50 -2.34
CA ALA A 35 4.63 9.75 -2.89
C ALA A 35 3.53 9.11 -2.05
N PHE A 36 3.83 7.96 -1.43
CA PHE A 36 2.84 7.14 -0.74
C PHE A 36 2.98 7.16 0.78
N GLY A 37 3.83 8.00 1.38
CA GLY A 37 3.97 8.08 2.83
C GLY A 37 4.65 6.86 3.45
N ASN A 38 4.24 6.49 4.68
CA ASN A 38 4.91 5.47 5.49
C ASN A 38 4.01 4.28 5.80
N ILE A 39 4.58 3.08 5.69
CA ILE A 39 4.02 1.84 6.23
C ILE A 39 4.90 1.34 7.38
N THR A 40 4.30 0.75 8.40
CA THR A 40 5.02 0.21 9.56
C THR A 40 4.66 -1.24 9.78
N PHE A 41 5.68 -2.07 9.96
CA PHE A 41 5.54 -3.50 10.26
C PHE A 41 5.94 -3.79 11.71
N TYR A 42 5.15 -4.61 12.40
CA TYR A 42 5.45 -5.09 13.75
C TYR A 42 4.89 -6.50 13.96
N ALA A 43 5.54 -7.30 14.81
CA ALA A 43 5.01 -8.57 15.25
C ALA A 43 4.05 -8.36 16.44
N ASN A 44 2.89 -9.01 16.40
CA ASN A 44 1.97 -9.01 17.51
C ASN A 44 2.30 -10.12 18.54
N ARG A 45 1.54 -10.18 19.64
CA ARG A 45 1.71 -11.19 20.71
C ARG A 45 1.51 -12.64 20.24
N SER A 46 0.82 -12.83 19.11
CA SER A 46 0.56 -14.15 18.52
C SER A 46 1.62 -14.54 17.50
N HIS A 47 2.71 -13.78 17.38
CA HIS A 47 3.77 -14.00 16.40
C HIS A 47 3.27 -13.91 14.94
N ASN A 48 2.30 -13.03 14.69
CA ASN A 48 1.89 -12.65 13.35
C ASN A 48 2.52 -11.30 13.00
N LEU A 49 2.92 -11.14 11.74
CA LEU A 49 3.38 -9.86 11.22
C LEU A 49 2.16 -9.01 10.85
N ILE A 50 2.12 -7.78 11.35
CA ILE A 50 1.06 -6.81 11.12
C ILE A 50 1.66 -5.60 10.43
N MET A 51 0.92 -5.04 9.47
CA MET A 51 1.27 -3.79 8.80
C MET A 51 0.25 -2.71 9.13
N THR A 52 0.71 -1.49 9.37
CA THR A 52 -0.13 -0.30 9.47
C THR A 52 0.28 0.72 8.41
N TYR A 53 -0.71 1.48 7.94
CA TYR A 53 -0.50 2.61 7.05
C TYR A 53 -0.98 3.88 7.74
N GLY A 54 -0.07 4.53 8.47
CA GLY A 54 -0.42 5.59 9.43
C GLY A 54 -1.55 5.14 10.36
N ASP A 55 -2.51 6.02 10.60
CA ASP A 55 -3.75 5.72 11.33
C ASP A 55 -4.90 5.25 10.40
N LEU A 56 -4.61 5.10 9.10
CA LEU A 56 -5.63 4.84 8.10
C LEU A 56 -6.10 3.40 8.15
N GLY A 57 -5.21 2.43 8.30
CA GLY A 57 -5.59 1.02 8.26
C GLY A 57 -4.58 0.06 8.85
N VAL A 58 -5.03 -1.19 9.01
CA VAL A 58 -4.26 -2.31 9.55
C VAL A 58 -4.43 -3.52 8.63
N TRP A 59 -3.33 -4.20 8.31
CA TRP A 59 -3.31 -5.41 7.48
C TRP A 59 -2.63 -6.56 8.22
N ASP A 60 -3.23 -7.74 8.12
CA ASP A 60 -2.65 -9.02 8.52
C ASP A 60 -1.72 -9.52 7.41
N ILE A 61 -0.45 -9.77 7.73
CA ILE A 61 0.56 -10.17 6.75
C ILE A 61 0.71 -11.69 6.75
N ARG A 62 0.42 -12.29 5.60
CA ARG A 62 0.39 -13.75 5.41
C ARG A 62 1.53 -14.19 4.49
N PRO A 63 2.19 -15.32 4.78
CA PRO A 63 3.26 -15.79 3.91
C PRO A 63 2.71 -16.18 2.54
N LYS A 64 3.50 -15.93 1.50
CA LYS A 64 3.25 -16.37 0.13
C LYS A 64 4.33 -17.37 -0.28
N ILE A 65 4.09 -18.12 -1.36
CA ILE A 65 5.10 -19.00 -1.93
C ILE A 65 6.32 -18.15 -2.37
N GLY A 66 7.47 -18.46 -1.79
CA GLY A 66 8.75 -17.80 -2.06
C GLY A 66 9.33 -17.09 -0.84
N LEU A 67 10.65 -16.96 -0.80
CA LEU A 67 11.35 -16.26 0.29
C LEU A 67 10.98 -14.77 0.29
N HIS A 68 10.69 -14.24 1.49
CA HIS A 68 10.42 -12.82 1.72
C HIS A 68 9.20 -12.26 0.96
N ARG A 69 8.27 -13.13 0.55
CA ARG A 69 7.03 -12.75 -0.13
C ARG A 69 5.84 -12.97 0.79
N PHE A 70 4.95 -11.98 0.81
CA PHE A 70 3.77 -11.99 1.65
C PHE A 70 2.56 -11.41 0.92
N ASP A 71 1.36 -11.68 1.41
CA ASP A 71 0.15 -10.97 1.04
C ASP A 71 -0.37 -10.19 2.25
N ALA A 72 -0.81 -8.96 2.04
CA ALA A 72 -1.43 -8.14 3.08
C ALA A 72 -2.95 -8.22 2.97
N VAL A 73 -3.62 -8.68 4.03
CA VAL A 73 -5.07 -8.77 4.07
C VAL A 73 -5.60 -7.67 4.99
N GLY A 74 -6.28 -6.69 4.39
CA GLY A 74 -6.83 -5.55 5.12
C GLY A 74 -7.86 -5.97 6.16
N THR A 75 -7.78 -5.35 7.33
CA THR A 75 -8.73 -5.53 8.43
C THR A 75 -9.30 -4.16 8.82
N GLY A 76 -10.62 -4.08 8.98
CA GLY A 76 -11.30 -2.83 9.36
C GLY A 76 -11.94 -2.06 8.20
N HIS A 77 -12.25 -0.79 8.42
CA HIS A 77 -13.11 0.03 7.54
C HIS A 77 -12.39 0.67 6.34
N VAL A 78 -11.06 0.78 6.40
CA VAL A 78 -10.26 1.45 5.36
C VAL A 78 -9.39 0.41 4.66
N TRP A 79 -10.01 -0.30 3.73
CA TRP A 79 -9.38 -1.37 2.95
C TRP A 79 -9.22 -1.01 1.46
N ASN A 80 -9.56 0.22 1.07
CA ASN A 80 -9.58 0.61 -0.34
C ASN A 80 -8.19 0.65 -1.00
N TRP A 81 -7.12 0.52 -0.21
CA TRP A 81 -5.77 0.45 -0.74
C TRP A 81 -5.35 -1.01 -0.87
N ASP A 82 -5.05 -1.42 -2.09
CA ASP A 82 -4.60 -2.77 -2.40
C ASP A 82 -3.10 -2.90 -2.06
N PHE A 83 -2.81 -3.39 -0.85
CA PHE A 83 -1.47 -3.78 -0.43
C PHE A 83 -1.17 -5.27 -0.70
N SER A 84 -1.93 -5.93 -1.58
CA SER A 84 -1.67 -7.31 -1.93
C SER A 84 -0.26 -7.48 -2.51
N SER A 85 0.33 -8.66 -2.30
CA SER A 85 1.64 -9.03 -2.82
C SER A 85 2.76 -8.06 -2.42
N LEU A 86 3.30 -8.27 -1.22
CA LEU A 86 4.50 -7.63 -0.69
C LEU A 86 5.75 -8.47 -1.01
N ASN A 87 6.84 -7.82 -1.36
CA ASN A 87 8.14 -8.46 -1.55
C ASN A 87 9.23 -7.67 -0.84
N PHE A 88 9.80 -8.24 0.22
CA PHE A 88 10.91 -7.63 0.95
C PHE A 88 12.23 -7.94 0.24
N GLN A 89 13.03 -6.90 0.02
CA GLN A 89 14.26 -6.97 -0.76
C GLN A 89 15.41 -6.29 -0.02
N ARG A 90 16.62 -6.71 -0.38
CA ARG A 90 17.86 -6.02 -0.02
C ARG A 90 18.11 -4.95 -1.08
N SER A 91 18.51 -3.76 -0.66
CA SER A 91 18.97 -2.71 -1.57
C SER A 91 20.17 -3.22 -2.36
N HIS A 92 20.30 -2.70 -3.59
CA HIS A 92 21.13 -3.14 -4.72
C HIS A 92 22.61 -3.53 -4.46
N ASP A 93 23.17 -3.30 -3.27
CA ASP A 93 24.62 -3.44 -3.00
C ASP A 93 25.07 -4.72 -2.28
N GLY A 94 24.23 -5.76 -2.17
CA GLY A 94 24.75 -7.06 -1.78
C GLY A 94 23.74 -8.10 -1.32
N ALA A 95 24.01 -9.35 -1.66
CA ALA A 95 23.26 -10.52 -1.20
C ALA A 95 23.31 -10.71 0.34
N THR A 96 24.22 -10.01 1.02
CA THR A 96 24.48 -10.12 2.47
C THR A 96 23.92 -8.95 3.29
N GLY A 97 23.29 -7.95 2.66
CA GLY A 97 22.73 -6.80 3.37
C GLY A 97 21.42 -7.07 4.11
N PRO A 98 20.98 -6.14 4.99
CA PRO A 98 19.67 -6.24 5.64
C PRO A 98 18.53 -6.02 4.64
N LEU A 99 17.35 -6.59 4.94
CA LEU A 99 16.10 -6.27 4.24
C LEU A 99 15.70 -4.83 4.56
N ASN A 100 15.95 -3.93 3.62
CA ASN A 100 15.73 -2.50 3.79
C ASN A 100 14.75 -1.91 2.78
N GLN A 101 14.11 -2.75 1.95
CA GLN A 101 13.08 -2.33 1.01
C GLN A 101 11.90 -3.28 1.04
N VAL A 102 10.71 -2.75 0.74
CA VAL A 102 9.52 -3.55 0.44
C VAL A 102 8.85 -2.98 -0.81
N VAL A 103 8.56 -3.87 -1.75
CA VAL A 103 7.86 -3.57 -2.99
C VAL A 103 6.41 -4.01 -2.84
N VAL A 104 5.47 -3.12 -3.14
CA VAL A 104 4.03 -3.37 -3.00
C VAL A 104 3.40 -3.46 -4.38
N PHE A 105 3.05 -4.65 -4.84
CA PHE A 105 2.56 -4.85 -6.21
C PHE A 105 1.07 -4.53 -6.40
N GLY A 106 0.26 -4.63 -5.35
CA GLY A 106 -1.19 -4.39 -5.43
C GLY A 106 -1.57 -2.95 -5.78
N MET A 107 -0.74 -1.96 -5.42
CA MET A 107 -1.08 -0.55 -5.60
C MET A 107 -0.99 -0.10 -7.07
N GLU A 108 0.16 -0.35 -7.69
CA GLU A 108 0.43 0.01 -9.09
C GLU A 108 1.20 -1.13 -9.78
N PRO A 109 0.50 -2.12 -10.39
CA PRO A 109 1.17 -3.30 -10.93
C PRO A 109 2.21 -3.01 -12.02
N SER A 110 2.05 -1.92 -12.78
CA SER A 110 2.97 -1.51 -13.85
C SER A 110 4.23 -0.81 -13.32
N SER A 111 4.14 -0.15 -12.17
CA SER A 111 5.24 0.58 -11.54
C SER A 111 5.12 0.50 -10.02
N PRO A 112 5.37 -0.67 -9.42
CA PRO A 112 5.03 -0.91 -8.04
C PRO A 112 5.88 0.00 -7.12
N PRO A 113 5.26 0.68 -6.14
CA PRO A 113 5.98 1.55 -5.24
C PRO A 113 6.97 0.75 -4.39
N VAL A 114 8.17 1.32 -4.25
CA VAL A 114 9.23 0.81 -3.38
C VAL A 114 9.29 1.67 -2.14
N PHE A 115 9.03 1.07 -0.98
CA PHE A 115 9.19 1.72 0.32
C PHE A 115 10.54 1.30 0.91
N ARG A 116 11.30 2.27 1.43
CA ARG A 116 12.63 2.00 2.01
C ARG A 116 12.62 2.22 3.51
N ARG A 117 13.27 1.32 4.23
CA ARG A 117 13.41 1.37 5.69
C ARG A 117 14.04 2.70 6.11
N ASN A 118 13.46 3.36 7.10
CA ASN A 118 13.90 4.66 7.63
C ASN A 118 13.92 5.82 6.61
N GLN A 119 13.31 5.67 5.43
CA GLN A 119 13.11 6.78 4.51
C GLN A 119 12.04 7.72 5.08
N LYS A 120 12.37 9.00 5.19
CA LYS A 120 11.47 10.03 5.72
C LYS A 120 11.05 10.97 4.60
N MET A 121 9.79 11.40 4.62
CA MET A 121 9.20 12.24 3.58
C MET A 121 9.90 13.61 3.42
N PHE A 122 10.50 14.16 4.49
CA PHE A 122 11.21 15.44 4.38
C PHE A 122 12.59 15.34 3.70
N ASN A 123 13.09 14.12 3.43
CA ASN A 123 14.33 13.88 2.70
C ASN A 123 14.10 13.69 1.19
N ILE A 124 12.99 14.20 0.65
CA ILE A 124 12.74 14.16 -0.80
C ILE A 124 13.91 14.86 -1.50
N PRO A 125 14.63 14.18 -2.41
CA PRO A 125 15.65 14.84 -3.20
C PRO A 125 15.00 15.96 -4.03
N PRO A 126 15.67 17.10 -4.22
CA PRO A 126 15.15 18.15 -5.07
C PRO A 126 14.82 17.58 -6.45
N ALA A 127 13.71 18.04 -7.03
CA ALA A 127 13.33 17.64 -8.38
C ALA A 127 14.52 17.84 -9.34
N PRO A 128 14.80 16.89 -10.25
CA PRO A 128 15.85 17.08 -11.23
C PRO A 128 15.62 18.38 -11.98
N ARG A 129 16.61 19.27 -12.01
CA ARG A 129 16.49 20.60 -12.63
C ARG A 129 16.10 20.51 -14.11
N ASP A 130 16.42 19.40 -14.75
CA ASP A 130 16.22 19.18 -16.19
C ASP A 130 14.94 18.38 -16.52
N ALA A 131 14.23 17.85 -15.51
CA ALA A 131 12.97 17.12 -15.72
C ALA A 131 11.75 18.06 -15.88
N CYS A 132 11.92 19.34 -15.58
CA CYS A 132 10.97 20.40 -15.91
C CYS A 132 11.33 21.03 -17.26
N ALA A 133 11.43 20.22 -18.33
CA ALA A 133 11.08 20.75 -19.63
C ALA A 133 9.59 21.10 -19.53
N ALA A 134 9.31 22.39 -19.33
CA ALA A 134 7.98 22.92 -19.08
C ALA A 134 6.98 22.27 -20.04
N VAL A 135 6.06 21.47 -19.51
CA VAL A 135 4.76 21.35 -20.13
C VAL A 135 4.16 22.73 -19.98
N SER A 136 4.43 23.59 -20.95
CA SER A 136 3.71 24.82 -21.15
C SER A 136 2.25 24.42 -21.29
N TYR A 137 1.45 24.62 -20.24
CA TYR A 137 0.01 24.69 -20.37
C TYR A 137 -0.30 25.97 -21.14
N GLY A 138 0.00 25.95 -22.44
CA GLY A 138 -0.41 26.92 -23.43
C GLY A 138 -1.90 26.76 -23.72
N ALA A 139 -2.72 26.89 -22.69
CA ALA A 139 -4.12 27.20 -22.81
C ALA A 139 -4.48 28.02 -21.58
N GLU A 140 -4.35 29.33 -21.74
CA GLU A 140 -5.02 30.30 -20.88
C GLU A 140 -6.52 29.96 -20.97
N VAL A 141 -7.02 29.10 -20.07
CA VAL A 141 -8.46 28.90 -19.94
C VAL A 141 -8.99 30.20 -19.36
N LYS A 142 -9.37 31.12 -20.24
CA LYS A 142 -10.18 32.28 -19.88
C LYS A 142 -11.49 31.74 -19.33
N VAL A 143 -11.53 31.54 -18.02
CA VAL A 143 -12.77 31.35 -17.26
C VAL A 143 -13.50 32.68 -17.36
N THR A 144 -14.29 32.83 -18.43
CA THR A 144 -15.16 33.99 -18.57
C THR A 144 -16.25 33.89 -17.50
N SER A 145 -16.56 35.02 -16.86
CA SER A 145 -17.55 35.16 -15.77
C SER A 145 -18.86 34.38 -16.00
N LYS A 146 -19.28 34.20 -17.27
CA LYS A 146 -20.48 33.45 -17.65
C LYS A 146 -20.47 31.98 -17.20
N THR A 147 -19.33 31.30 -17.18
CA THR A 147 -19.25 29.87 -16.80
C THR A 147 -19.45 29.67 -15.29
N MET A 148 -19.09 30.66 -14.47
CA MET A 148 -19.25 30.62 -13.00
C MET A 148 -20.73 30.75 -12.57
N TRP A 149 -21.53 31.52 -13.32
CA TRP A 149 -22.97 31.66 -13.04
C TRP A 149 -23.76 30.38 -13.29
N ILE A 150 -23.41 29.61 -14.32
CA ILE A 150 -24.13 28.38 -14.68
C ILE A 150 -24.00 27.31 -13.57
N VAL A 151 -22.81 27.15 -12.98
CA VAL A 151 -22.58 26.19 -11.89
C VAL A 151 -23.36 26.56 -10.62
N THR A 152 -23.51 27.85 -10.36
CA THR A 152 -24.23 28.36 -9.18
C THR A 152 -25.74 28.15 -9.32
N VAL A 153 -26.32 28.46 -10.49
CA VAL A 153 -27.76 28.30 -10.73
C VAL A 153 -28.18 26.82 -10.71
N VAL A 154 -27.39 25.92 -11.30
CA VAL A 154 -27.70 24.48 -11.30
C VAL A 154 -27.69 23.92 -9.86
N SER A 155 -26.78 24.39 -9.00
CA SER A 155 -26.72 23.99 -7.60
C SER A 155 -27.93 24.46 -6.80
N ILE A 156 -28.38 25.70 -7.01
CA ILE A 156 -29.57 26.26 -6.34
C ILE A 156 -30.86 25.54 -6.79
N VAL A 157 -31.03 25.29 -8.09
CA VAL A 157 -32.22 24.57 -8.60
C VAL A 157 -32.30 23.15 -8.05
N ARG A 158 -31.17 22.46 -7.93
CA ARG A 158 -31.12 21.14 -7.29
C ARG A 158 -31.46 21.23 -5.80
N ALA A 159 -30.89 22.16 -5.06
CA ALA A 159 -31.17 22.34 -3.64
C ALA A 159 -32.66 22.64 -3.36
N VAL A 160 -33.29 23.48 -4.18
CA VAL A 160 -34.72 23.80 -4.05
C VAL A 160 -35.59 22.58 -4.35
N ARG A 161 -35.25 21.77 -5.37
CA ARG A 161 -35.98 20.52 -5.63
C ARG A 161 -35.91 19.53 -4.47
N TYR A 162 -34.78 19.45 -3.77
CA TYR A 162 -34.63 18.58 -2.60
C TYR A 162 -35.41 19.05 -1.37
N LEU A 163 -35.85 20.31 -1.32
CA LEU A 163 -36.63 20.85 -0.21
C LEU A 163 -38.14 20.76 -0.41
N MET A 164 -38.60 20.41 -1.63
CA MET A 164 -40.02 20.33 -1.97
C MET A 164 -40.56 18.89 -2.03
N PHE A 165 -39.74 17.89 -1.72
CA PHE A 165 -40.09 16.48 -1.57
C PHE A 165 -39.62 15.99 -0.21
#